data_AF-A0A0P1GXP6-F1
#
_entry.id   AF-A0A0P1GXP6-F1
#
_cell.length_a   1.000
_cell.length_b   1.000
_cell.length_c   1.000
_cell.angle_alpha   90.00
_cell.angle_beta   90.00
_cell.angle_gamma   90.00
#
_symmetry.space_group_name_H-M   'P 1'
#
loop_
_entity.id
_entity.type
_entity.pdbx_description
1 polymer ?
#
loop_
_entity_poly.entity_id
_entity_poly.type
_entity_poly.pdbx_seq_one_letter_code
_entity_poly.pdbx_strand_id
1 'polypeptide(L)' 'MLPAPNDPRWSRILQTDKELPQASLATRILLTRLRGDVRSSPGALAAKIAELRAYFEKNTFAQKDIALF' A
#
# COMPACT_ATOMS: atom_id res chain seq x y z
N MET A 1 -2.78 -0.15 -14.62
CA MET A 1 -1.54 0.66 -14.55
C MET A 1 -1.28 1.02 -13.10
N LEU A 2 -0.02 0.99 -12.65
CA LEU A 2 0.35 1.39 -11.29
C LEU A 2 0.31 2.92 -11.19
N PRO A 3 -0.29 3.50 -10.14
CA PRO A 3 -0.24 4.94 -9.92
C PRO A 3 1.20 5.42 -9.68
N ALA A 4 1.46 6.67 -10.05
CA ALA A 4 2.76 7.31 -9.86
C ALA A 4 3.20 7.25 -8.39
N PRO A 5 4.50 7.29 -8.08
CA PRO A 5 4.98 7.17 -6.69
C PRO A 5 4.57 8.37 -5.82
N ASN A 6 4.29 9.51 -6.46
CA ASN A 6 3.80 10.72 -5.80
C ASN A 6 2.27 10.81 -5.76
N ASP A 7 1.57 9.74 -6.16
CA ASP A 7 0.11 9.73 -6.17
C ASP A 7 -0.42 9.71 -4.72
N PRO A 8 -1.31 10.67 -4.35
CA PRO A 8 -1.88 10.76 -3.00
C PRO A 8 -2.71 9.53 -2.60
N ARG A 9 -3.06 8.64 -3.53
CA ARG A 9 -3.70 7.35 -3.21
C ARG A 9 -2.83 6.49 -2.29
N TRP A 10 -1.51 6.48 -2.50
CA TRP A 10 -0.60 5.67 -1.69
C TRP A 10 -0.56 6.13 -0.23
N SER A 11 -0.42 7.44 0.00
CA SER A 11 -0.42 8.00 1.35
C SER A 11 -1.78 7.79 2.02
N ARG A 12 -2.88 7.97 1.29
CA ARG A 12 -4.24 7.74 1.80
C ARG A 12 -4.44 6.29 2.25
N ILE A 13 -3.96 5.31 1.49
CA ILE A 13 -4.07 3.88 1.85
C ILE A 13 -3.28 3.55 3.11
N LEU A 14 -2.09 4.14 3.27
CA LEU A 14 -1.21 3.90 4.41
C LEU A 14 -1.63 4.67 5.67
N GLN A 15 -2.43 5.74 5.52
CA GLN A 15 -2.97 6.51 6.64
C GLN A 15 -4.40 6.13 7.01
N THR A 16 -5.14 5.46 6.12
CA THR A 16 -6.51 5.03 6.39
C THR A 16 -6.55 3.65 7.06
N ASP A 17 -7.53 3.45 7.93
CA ASP A 17 -7.85 2.14 8.52
C ASP A 17 -8.79 1.29 7.68
N LYS A 18 -9.20 1.80 6.51
CA LYS A 18 -10.13 1.07 5.64
C LYS A 18 -9.56 -0.31 5.32
N GLU A 19 -10.26 -1.34 5.76
CA GLU A 19 -9.97 -2.70 5.35
C GLU A 19 -10.32 -2.88 3.88
N LEU A 20 -9.49 -3.66 3.19
CA LEU A 20 -9.67 -4.00 1.79
C LEU A 20 -9.98 -5.50 1.73
N PRO A 21 -11.22 -5.93 2.05
CA PRO A 21 -11.58 -7.35 2.14
C PRO A 21 -11.48 -8.05 0.78
N GLN A 22 -11.59 -7.31 -0.31
CA GLN A 22 -11.44 -7.80 -1.68
C GLN A 22 -9.96 -7.88 -2.12
N ALA A 23 -9.03 -7.27 -1.38
CA ALA A 23 -7.61 -7.39 -1.69
C ALA A 23 -7.09 -8.76 -1.26
N SER A 24 -6.08 -9.26 -1.98
CA SER A 24 -5.42 -10.50 -1.63
C SER A 24 -4.88 -10.49 -0.18
N LEU A 25 -4.85 -11.66 0.46
CA LEU A 25 -4.36 -11.81 1.84
C LEU A 25 -2.94 -11.24 2.00
N ALA A 26 -2.06 -11.48 1.02
CA ALA A 26 -0.70 -10.95 1.02
C ALA A 26 -0.68 -9.41 1.01
N THR A 27 -1.51 -8.78 0.17
CA THR A 27 -1.66 -7.31 0.15
C THR A 27 -2.20 -6.79 1.48
N ARG A 28 -3.19 -7.48 2.08
CA ARG A 28 -3.73 -7.10 3.39
C ARG A 28 -2.68 -7.16 4.50
N ILE A 29 -1.91 -8.24 4.57
CA ILE A 29 -0.81 -8.40 5.55
C ILE A 29 0.23 -7.30 5.36
N LEU A 30 0.63 -7.05 4.11
CA LEU A 30 1.59 -5.98 3.78
C LEU A 30 1.06 -4.61 4.22
N LEU A 31 -0.19 -4.28 3.88
CA LEU A 31 -0.80 -3.01 4.26
C LEU A 31 -0.89 -2.84 5.76
N THR A 32 -1.28 -3.87 6.52
CA THR A 32 -1.31 -3.81 7.98
C THR A 32 0.07 -3.52 8.56
N ARG A 33 1.11 -4.18 8.06
CA ARG A 33 2.50 -3.92 8.49
C ARG A 33 2.92 -2.48 8.15
N LEU A 34 2.72 -2.04 6.91
CA LEU A 34 3.12 -0.70 6.47
C LEU A 34 2.36 0.40 7.21
N ARG A 35 1.05 0.21 7.48
CA ARG A 35 0.24 1.13 8.29
C ARG A 35 0.76 1.21 9.72
N GLY A 36 1.12 0.07 10.32
CA GLY A 36 1.77 0.02 11.63
C GLY A 36 3.06 0.84 11.66
N ASP A 37 3.94 0.61 10.69
CA ASP A 37 5.21 1.34 10.57
C ASP A 37 5.00 2.86 10.39
N VAL A 38 4.02 3.27 9.57
CA VAL A 38 3.69 4.69 9.36
C VAL A 38 3.10 5.33 10.61
N ARG A 39 2.27 4.60 11.38
CA ARG A 39 1.74 5.07 12.67
C ARG A 39 2.84 5.26 13.70
N SER A 40 3.78 4.32 13.78
CA SER A 40 4.93 4.42 14.69
C SER A 40 5.96 5.45 14.24
N SER A 41 6.05 5.72 12.93
CA SER A 41 7.04 6.64 12.35
C SER A 41 6.48 7.35 11.12
N PRO A 42 5.84 8.52 11.29
CA PRO A 42 5.25 9.27 10.18
C PRO A 42 6.26 9.68 9.10
N GLY A 43 7.53 9.88 9.48
CA GLY A 43 8.62 10.19 8.56
C GLY A 43 8.99 9.05 7.60
N ALA A 44 8.57 7.81 7.89
CA ALA A 44 8.83 6.66 7.03
C ALA A 44 7.85 6.53 5.85
N LEU A 45 6.83 7.39 5.75
CA LEU A 45 5.77 7.28 4.74
C LEU A 45 6.30 7.13 3.32
N ALA A 46 7.23 7.99 2.89
CA ALA A 46 7.78 7.94 1.54
C ALA A 46 8.50 6.61 1.24
N ALA A 47 9.26 6.09 2.20
CA ALA A 47 9.93 4.79 2.07
C ALA A 47 8.92 3.64 2.00
N LYS A 48 7.83 3.72 2.77
CA LYS A 48 6.77 2.70 2.81
C LYS A 48 5.91 2.70 1.53
N ILE A 49 5.72 3.87 0.91
CA ILE A 49 5.11 3.98 -0.42
C ILE A 49 5.99 3.28 -1.47
N ALA A 50 7.31 3.49 -1.43
CA ALA A 50 8.23 2.81 -2.34
C ALA A 50 8.22 1.28 -2.14
N GLU A 51 8.18 0.80 -0.89
CA GLU A 51 8.08 -0.62 -0.56
C GLU A 51 6.77 -1.24 -1.09
N LEU A 52 5.64 -0.57 -0.87
CA LEU A 52 4.33 -0.99 -1.37
C LEU A 52 4.31 -1.07 -2.91
N ARG A 53 4.84 -0.05 -3.59
CA ARG A 53 4.92 -0.03 -5.04
C ARG A 53 5.83 -1.13 -5.58
N ALA A 54 7.00 -1.33 -4.99
CA ALA A 54 7.92 -2.39 -5.38
C ALA A 54 7.28 -3.78 -5.24
N TYR A 55 6.43 -3.97 -4.23
CA TYR A 55 5.64 -5.19 -4.08
C TYR A 55 4.67 -5.38 -5.25
N PHE A 56 3.93 -4.35 -5.66
CA PHE A 56 3.01 -4.42 -6.80
C PHE A 56 3.72 -4.54 -8.16
N GLU A 57 4.94 -4.01 -8.30
CA GLU A 57 5.78 -4.19 -9.48
C GLU A 57 6.27 -5.65 -9.59
N LYS A 58 6.69 -6.24 -8.48
CA LYS A 58 7.13 -7.65 -8.43
C LYS A 58 5.98 -8.65 -8.54
N ASN A 59 4.78 -8.28 -8.08
CA ASN A 59 3.62 -9.14 -8.01
C ASN A 59 2.49 -8.63 -8.89
N THR A 60 2.49 -9.05 -10.16
CA THR A 60 1.45 -8.71 -11.14
C THR A 60 0.04 -9.12 -10.69
N PHE A 61 -0.11 -10.17 -9.88
CA PHE A 61 -1.42 -10.56 -9.33
C PHE A 61 -2.01 -9.50 -8.39
N ALA A 62 -1.16 -8.84 -7.61
CA ALA A 62 -1.56 -7.84 -6.64
C ALA A 62 -1.96 -6.52 -7.31
N GLN A 63 -1.56 -6.31 -8.57
CA GLN A 63 -1.97 -5.11 -9.32
C GLN A 63 -3.48 -5.02 -9.51
N LYS A 64 -4.22 -6.14 -9.42
CA LYS A 64 -5.68 -6.16 -9.40
C LYS A 64 -6.24 -5.49 -8.14
N ASP A 65 -5.53 -5.59 -7.03
CA ASP A 65 -5.92 -4.97 -5.76
C ASP A 65 -5.85 -3.44 -5.85
N ILE A 66 -5.03 -2.89 -6.76
CA ILE A 66 -4.93 -1.43 -6.97
C ILE A 66 -6.22 -0.81 -7.48
N ALA A 67 -7.03 -1.58 -8.22
CA ALA A 67 -8.33 -1.11 -8.65
C ALA A 67 -9.34 -0.94 -7.50
N LEU A 68 -9.03 -1.47 -6.31
CA LEU A 68 -9.86 -1.37 -5.11
C LEU A 68 -9.51 -0.13 -4.26
N PHE A 69 -8.47 0.62 -4.65
CA PHE A 69 -7.90 1.73 -3.89
C PHE A 69 -8.46 3.10 -4.27
#